data_AF-A0A969KXU8-F1
#
_entry.id   AF-A0A969KXU8-F1
#
_cell.length_a   1.000
_cell.length_b   1.000
_cell.length_c   1.000
_cell.angle_alpha   90.00
_cell.angle_beta   90.00
_cell.angle_gamma   90.00
#
_symmetry.space_group_name_H-M   'P 1'
#
loop_
_entity.id
_entity.type
_entity.pdbx_description
1 polymer ?
#
loop_
_entity_poly.entity_id
_entity_poly.type
_entity_poly.pdbx_seq_one_letter_code
_entity_poly.pdbx_strand_id
1 'polypeptide(L)'
;MDPVSIIATALINGIMAGLERTTAQIVSDSYIKLKDLILRKYSTVRPSLEQLEKAPHSKARRDVIEEDLRHVGADQDEEVLALAQGLMRIVEYASVDIPGNDFEQTRHPEELIEKAERQAGNQAISQVVDKHLAQVMGIRSQYPISNFDLLSANIVNVSQIPEKLRIETGRLQNKIRIIIEEVASRIEERKYRSSEQAIESMPLAYVDRIKARELVQADKQIHVSYQALKTTVEFFADLNQMIIDKIEKSPSAASETNLVLGNAILVYELTDFLIGFIEDFRVRGVEEILKLYQETQIKTKEFRHKEEALRRKAEAEEIDAAVREQTLGDIGNRERSIKLLEEEWEDYIKTIKSLQNEVGVVHKKLPTLELIRENAKTQIELIQAVAMLQILKQNIGALEGAILTLEKIKLITLSPTRVRRLLGIR
;
A
#
# COMPACT_ATOMS: atom_id res chain seq x y z
N MET A 1 -24.55 -1.10 -9.91
CA MET A 1 -24.52 -0.47 -11.25
C MET A 1 -23.79 -1.39 -12.19
N ASP A 2 -24.21 -1.52 -13.44
CA ASP A 2 -23.43 -2.24 -14.45
C ASP A 2 -22.10 -1.50 -14.75
N PRO A 3 -21.07 -2.20 -15.26
CA PRO A 3 -19.74 -1.62 -15.45
C PRO A 3 -19.73 -0.37 -16.35
N VAL A 4 -20.55 -0.33 -17.41
CA VAL A 4 -20.67 0.85 -18.28
C VAL A 4 -21.24 2.04 -17.52
N SER A 5 -22.31 1.81 -16.76
CA SER A 5 -22.89 2.86 -15.90
C SER A 5 -21.89 3.41 -14.89
N ILE A 6 -20.98 2.60 -14.35
CA ILE A 6 -19.92 3.05 -13.44
C ILE A 6 -18.98 4.01 -14.18
N ILE A 7 -18.52 3.65 -15.38
CA ILE A 7 -17.60 4.47 -16.18
C ILE A 7 -18.27 5.79 -16.57
N ALA A 8 -19.50 5.74 -17.10
CA ALA A 8 -20.23 6.95 -17.50
C ALA A 8 -20.52 7.86 -16.31
N THR A 9 -20.91 7.30 -15.16
CA THR A 9 -21.14 8.09 -13.94
C THR A 9 -19.84 8.70 -13.42
N ALA A 10 -18.72 7.98 -13.46
CA ALA A 10 -17.42 8.51 -13.07
C ALA A 10 -17.01 9.71 -13.94
N LEU A 11 -17.19 9.61 -15.26
CA LEU A 11 -16.92 10.70 -16.20
C LEU A 11 -17.80 11.92 -15.91
N ILE A 12 -19.11 11.73 -15.76
CA ILE A 12 -20.06 12.82 -15.46
C ILE A 12 -19.68 13.48 -14.13
N ASN A 13 -19.50 12.70 -13.07
CA ASN A 13 -19.14 13.20 -11.76
C ASN A 13 -17.79 13.92 -11.78
N GLY A 14 -16.80 13.39 -12.50
CA GLY A 14 -15.50 14.04 -12.68
C GLY A 14 -15.57 15.35 -13.44
N ILE A 15 -16.38 15.44 -14.50
CA ILE A 15 -16.63 16.70 -15.24
C ILE A 15 -17.32 17.71 -14.33
N MET A 16 -18.43 17.32 -13.68
CA MET A 16 -19.21 18.22 -12.83
C MET A 16 -18.38 18.74 -11.66
N ALA A 17 -17.70 17.85 -10.95
CA ALA A 17 -16.83 18.25 -9.86
C ALA A 17 -15.59 19.00 -10.37
N GLY A 18 -15.11 18.80 -11.61
CA GLY A 18 -14.04 19.63 -12.18
C GLY A 18 -14.46 21.06 -12.55
N LEU A 19 -15.76 21.34 -12.69
CA LEU A 19 -16.30 22.66 -13.02
C LEU A 19 -16.53 23.56 -11.80
N GLU A 20 -16.64 22.97 -10.61
CA GLU A 20 -16.76 23.71 -9.35
C GLU A 20 -15.40 24.34 -8.98
N ARG A 21 -15.40 25.62 -8.56
CA ARG A 21 -14.15 26.36 -8.26
C ARG A 21 -13.43 25.89 -6.99
N THR A 22 -14.13 25.13 -6.15
CA THR A 22 -13.70 24.71 -4.80
C THR A 22 -13.22 23.27 -4.73
N THR A 23 -13.46 22.49 -5.77
CA THR A 23 -13.09 21.07 -5.85
C THR A 23 -11.65 20.92 -6.31
N ALA A 24 -10.94 20.03 -5.63
CA ALA A 24 -9.49 19.90 -5.73
C ALA A 24 -9.03 19.49 -7.14
N GLN A 25 -7.90 20.06 -7.59
CA GLN A 25 -7.12 19.70 -8.78
C GLN A 25 -7.05 18.18 -9.03
N ILE A 26 -7.07 17.37 -7.96
CA ILE A 26 -7.11 15.91 -7.98
C ILE A 26 -8.29 15.32 -8.78
N VAL A 27 -9.49 15.90 -8.72
CA VAL A 27 -10.66 15.44 -9.48
C VAL A 27 -10.40 15.65 -10.96
N SER A 28 -9.88 16.82 -11.32
CA SER A 28 -9.53 17.17 -12.71
C SER A 28 -8.43 16.25 -13.25
N ASP A 29 -7.35 16.05 -12.50
CA ASP A 29 -6.24 15.17 -12.90
C ASP A 29 -6.70 13.71 -13.06
N SER A 30 -7.55 13.22 -12.16
CA SER A 30 -8.09 11.86 -12.21
C SER A 30 -9.07 11.69 -13.37
N TYR A 31 -9.89 12.71 -13.64
CA TYR A 31 -10.76 12.76 -14.81
C TYR A 31 -9.97 12.75 -16.11
N ILE A 32 -8.94 13.59 -16.24
CA ILE A 32 -8.05 13.65 -17.41
C ILE A 32 -7.40 12.29 -17.64
N LYS A 33 -6.89 11.65 -16.58
CA LYS A 33 -6.27 10.32 -16.67
C LYS A 33 -7.24 9.25 -17.18
N LEU A 34 -8.47 9.23 -16.68
CA LEU A 34 -9.52 8.31 -17.15
C LEU A 34 -9.89 8.59 -18.61
N LYS A 35 -10.10 9.87 -18.96
CA LYS A 35 -10.37 10.33 -20.33
C LYS A 35 -9.28 9.89 -21.30
N ASP A 36 -8.02 10.16 -20.98
CA ASP A 36 -6.88 9.83 -21.83
C ASP A 36 -6.75 8.31 -22.03
N LEU A 37 -6.99 7.51 -20.98
CA LEU A 37 -7.00 6.06 -21.10
C LEU A 37 -8.08 5.57 -22.06
N ILE A 38 -9.32 6.08 -21.90
CA ILE A 38 -10.46 5.73 -22.77
C ILE A 38 -10.17 6.13 -24.21
N LEU A 39 -9.70 7.36 -24.45
CA LEU A 39 -9.41 7.85 -25.81
C LEU A 39 -8.25 7.11 -26.49
N ARG A 40 -7.28 6.63 -25.69
CA ARG A 40 -6.16 5.83 -26.20
C ARG A 40 -6.58 4.44 -26.64
N LYS A 41 -7.43 3.77 -25.86
CA LYS A 41 -7.91 2.40 -26.17
C LYS A 41 -9.10 2.38 -27.14
N TYR A 42 -9.99 3.36 -27.01
CA TYR A 42 -11.29 3.41 -27.67
C TYR A 42 -11.48 4.76 -28.37
N SER A 43 -10.61 5.06 -29.34
CA SER A 43 -10.62 6.35 -30.04
C SER A 43 -11.96 6.71 -30.71
N THR A 44 -12.78 5.72 -31.06
CA THR A 44 -14.14 5.88 -31.60
C THR A 44 -15.13 6.53 -30.63
N VAL A 45 -14.84 6.48 -29.32
CA VAL A 45 -15.66 7.08 -28.24
C VAL A 45 -15.43 8.60 -28.12
N ARG A 46 -14.43 9.16 -28.81
CA ARG A 46 -14.10 10.59 -28.73
C ARG A 46 -15.29 11.52 -28.98
N PRO A 47 -16.11 11.35 -30.04
CA PRO A 47 -17.18 12.30 -30.34
C PRO A 47 -18.25 12.35 -29.25
N SER A 48 -18.63 11.21 -28.67
CA SER A 48 -19.61 11.15 -27.59
C SER A 48 -19.05 11.71 -26.28
N LEU A 49 -17.77 11.47 -26.00
CA LEU A 49 -17.10 12.02 -24.82
C LEU A 49 -17.00 13.56 -24.87
N GLU A 50 -16.61 14.12 -26.01
CA GLU A 50 -16.57 15.59 -26.20
C GLU A 50 -17.96 16.23 -26.11
N GLN A 51 -19.01 15.51 -26.53
CA GLN A 51 -20.39 15.97 -26.37
C GLN A 51 -20.86 15.91 -24.92
N LEU A 52 -20.43 14.89 -24.16
CA LEU A 52 -20.70 14.78 -22.73
C LEU A 52 -20.04 15.92 -21.95
N GLU A 53 -18.78 16.25 -22.26
CA GLU A 53 -18.05 17.37 -21.62
C GLU A 53 -18.75 18.72 -21.79
N LYS A 54 -19.35 18.95 -22.96
CA LYS A 54 -20.10 20.19 -23.24
C LYS A 54 -21.43 20.26 -22.50
N ALA A 55 -22.02 19.13 -22.13
CA ALA A 55 -23.33 19.06 -21.52
C ALA A 55 -23.46 17.86 -20.56
N PRO A 56 -22.76 17.87 -19.42
CA PRO A 56 -22.67 16.71 -18.51
C PRO A 56 -24.01 16.32 -17.88
N HIS A 57 -24.96 17.26 -17.77
CA HIS A 57 -26.30 17.01 -17.24
C HIS A 57 -27.29 16.45 -18.29
N SER A 58 -26.88 16.34 -19.56
CA SER A 58 -27.77 15.87 -20.63
C SER A 58 -27.92 14.34 -20.58
N LYS A 59 -29.11 13.86 -20.21
CA LYS A 59 -29.44 12.43 -20.27
C LYS A 59 -29.18 11.82 -21.65
N ALA A 60 -29.53 12.54 -22.73
CA ALA A 60 -29.27 12.07 -24.09
C ALA A 60 -27.79 11.88 -24.39
N ARG A 61 -26.90 12.75 -23.88
CA ARG A 61 -25.45 12.58 -24.05
C ARG A 61 -24.91 11.43 -23.21
N ARG A 62 -25.47 11.24 -22.01
CA ARG A 62 -25.17 10.10 -21.14
C ARG A 62 -25.55 8.76 -21.81
N ASP A 63 -26.74 8.67 -22.39
CA ASP A 63 -27.20 7.44 -23.03
C ASP A 63 -26.29 7.09 -24.24
N VAL A 64 -25.88 8.11 -25.02
CA VAL A 64 -24.96 7.93 -26.16
C VAL A 64 -23.57 7.46 -25.73
N ILE A 65 -22.98 8.04 -24.67
CA ILE A 65 -21.66 7.58 -24.20
C ILE A 65 -21.73 6.17 -23.60
N GLU A 66 -22.83 5.81 -22.92
CA GLU A 66 -23.03 4.45 -22.41
C GLU A 66 -23.18 3.43 -23.55
N GLU A 67 -23.89 3.76 -24.62
CA GLU A 67 -24.00 2.92 -25.82
C GLU A 67 -22.64 2.71 -26.49
N ASP A 68 -21.89 3.79 -26.72
CA ASP A 68 -20.57 3.74 -27.36
C ASP A 68 -19.55 2.94 -26.52
N LEU A 69 -19.50 3.15 -25.19
CA LEU A 69 -18.64 2.41 -24.27
C LEU A 69 -18.96 0.91 -24.26
N ARG A 70 -20.25 0.56 -24.36
CA ARG A 70 -20.68 -0.84 -24.46
C ARG A 70 -20.30 -1.45 -25.80
N HIS A 71 -20.45 -0.70 -26.89
CA HIS A 71 -20.13 -1.18 -28.23
C HIS A 71 -18.64 -1.53 -28.38
N VAL A 72 -17.75 -0.76 -27.73
CA VAL A 72 -16.30 -0.99 -27.76
C VAL A 72 -15.80 -1.99 -26.70
N GLY A 73 -16.69 -2.54 -25.87
CA GLY A 73 -16.34 -3.52 -24.84
C GLY A 73 -15.60 -2.94 -23.63
N ALA A 74 -15.74 -1.64 -23.34
CA ALA A 74 -15.07 -1.00 -22.21
C ALA A 74 -15.53 -1.54 -20.84
N ASP A 75 -16.67 -2.23 -20.81
CA ASP A 75 -17.23 -2.92 -19.64
C ASP A 75 -16.45 -4.15 -19.21
N GLN A 76 -15.58 -4.67 -20.07
CA GLN A 76 -14.70 -5.80 -19.78
C GLN A 76 -13.24 -5.36 -19.54
N ASP A 77 -12.95 -4.06 -19.59
CA ASP A 77 -11.62 -3.51 -19.38
C ASP A 77 -11.39 -3.17 -17.91
N GLU A 78 -10.72 -4.10 -17.19
CA GLU A 78 -10.43 -3.96 -15.76
C GLU A 78 -9.65 -2.68 -15.44
N GLU A 79 -8.78 -2.21 -16.33
CA GLU A 79 -7.98 -0.99 -16.13
C GLU A 79 -8.86 0.27 -16.17
N VAL A 80 -9.80 0.32 -17.11
CA VAL A 80 -10.76 1.43 -17.22
C VAL A 80 -11.72 1.43 -16.04
N LEU A 81 -12.22 0.26 -15.63
CA LEU A 81 -13.09 0.14 -14.48
C LEU A 81 -12.41 0.56 -13.18
N ALA A 82 -11.15 0.17 -12.98
CA ALA A 82 -10.38 0.57 -11.81
C ALA A 82 -10.21 2.10 -11.73
N LEU A 83 -9.87 2.76 -12.84
CA LEU A 83 -9.77 4.23 -12.87
C LEU A 83 -11.12 4.92 -12.67
N ALA A 84 -12.20 4.40 -13.25
CA ALA A 84 -13.54 4.94 -13.07
C ALA A 84 -13.99 4.88 -11.60
N GLN A 85 -13.79 3.72 -10.94
CA GLN A 85 -14.09 3.56 -9.52
C GLN A 85 -13.22 4.46 -8.64
N GLY A 86 -11.94 4.62 -9.00
CA GLY A 86 -11.04 5.56 -8.35
C GLY A 86 -11.55 7.00 -8.40
N LEU A 87 -11.94 7.47 -9.58
CA LEU A 87 -12.50 8.80 -9.78
C LEU A 87 -13.82 9.00 -9.00
N MET A 88 -14.74 8.04 -9.00
CA MET A 88 -15.98 8.16 -8.23
C MET A 88 -15.72 8.34 -6.73
N ARG A 89 -14.75 7.61 -6.17
CA ARG A 89 -14.39 7.78 -4.74
C ARG A 89 -13.82 9.15 -4.44
N ILE A 90 -12.99 9.67 -5.33
CA ILE A 90 -12.42 11.03 -5.18
C ILE A 90 -13.54 12.06 -5.21
N VAL A 91 -14.50 11.94 -6.14
CA VAL A 91 -15.64 12.86 -6.23
C VAL A 91 -16.58 12.71 -5.04
N GLU A 92 -16.92 11.49 -4.64
CA GLU A 92 -17.76 11.22 -3.46
C GLU A 92 -17.13 11.84 -2.22
N TYR A 93 -15.84 11.62 -2.02
CA TYR A 93 -15.08 12.18 -0.90
C TYR A 93 -15.01 13.70 -0.93
N ALA A 94 -14.90 14.31 -2.11
CA ALA A 94 -14.92 15.76 -2.29
C ALA A 94 -16.31 16.37 -2.06
N SER A 95 -17.39 15.58 -2.23
CA SER A 95 -18.78 16.01 -2.10
C SER A 95 -19.39 15.85 -0.70
N VAL A 96 -18.70 15.18 0.24
CA VAL A 96 -19.18 15.05 1.62
C VAL A 96 -19.01 16.40 2.34
N ASP A 97 -20.07 17.20 2.29
CA ASP A 97 -20.27 18.37 3.14
C ASP A 97 -20.61 17.86 4.56
N ILE A 98 -19.62 17.75 5.45
CA ILE A 98 -19.84 17.24 6.82
C ILE A 98 -20.45 18.37 7.66
N PRO A 99 -21.75 18.32 8.02
CA PRO A 99 -22.35 19.36 8.84
C PRO A 99 -21.96 19.14 10.29
N GLY A 100 -21.33 20.13 10.91
CA GLY A 100 -21.16 20.18 12.37
C GLY A 100 -19.80 19.81 12.93
N ASN A 101 -18.70 20.04 12.20
CA ASN A 101 -17.38 20.02 12.81
C ASN A 101 -16.77 21.43 12.77
N ASP A 102 -16.83 22.13 13.91
CA ASP A 102 -16.09 23.35 14.22
C ASP A 102 -14.57 23.06 14.33
N PHE A 103 -14.03 22.28 13.41
CA PHE A 103 -12.62 22.18 13.12
C PHE A 103 -12.39 22.86 11.76
N GLU A 104 -12.33 24.19 11.80
CA GLU A 104 -11.59 24.99 10.83
C GLU A 104 -10.11 24.56 10.86
N GLN A 105 -9.81 23.47 10.16
CA GLN A 105 -8.54 23.27 9.49
C GLN A 105 -8.88 22.85 8.08
N THR A 106 -8.72 23.80 7.17
CA THR A 106 -8.58 23.58 5.74
C THR A 106 -7.75 22.32 5.51
N ARG A 107 -8.38 21.17 5.22
CA ARG A 107 -7.63 19.98 4.78
C ARG A 107 -6.89 20.38 3.53
N HIS A 108 -5.56 20.50 3.63
CA HIS A 108 -4.74 20.83 2.48
C HIS A 108 -5.03 19.78 1.40
N PRO A 109 -5.24 20.18 0.12
CA PRO A 109 -5.53 19.24 -0.96
C PRO A 109 -4.56 18.05 -1.03
N GLU A 110 -3.33 18.25 -0.57
CA GLU A 110 -2.28 17.23 -0.43
C GLU A 110 -2.64 16.09 0.54
N GLU A 111 -3.30 16.37 1.66
CA GLU A 111 -3.74 15.34 2.62
C GLU A 111 -4.83 14.44 2.02
N LEU A 112 -5.71 15.02 1.21
CA LEU A 112 -6.77 14.28 0.53
C LEU A 112 -6.19 13.35 -0.54
N ILE A 113 -5.20 13.85 -1.28
CA ILE A 113 -4.44 13.06 -2.26
C ILE A 113 -3.72 11.90 -1.57
N GLU A 114 -2.99 12.18 -0.50
CA GLU A 114 -2.26 11.19 0.27
C GLU A 114 -3.20 10.08 0.75
N LYS A 115 -4.36 10.46 1.31
CA LYS A 115 -5.38 9.52 1.75
C LYS A 115 -5.95 8.68 0.60
N ALA A 116 -6.22 9.29 -0.56
CA ALA A 116 -6.74 8.58 -1.72
C ALA A 116 -5.74 7.57 -2.29
N GLU A 117 -4.47 7.93 -2.41
CA GLU A 117 -3.41 7.02 -2.86
C GLU A 117 -3.21 5.87 -1.87
N ARG A 118 -3.24 6.14 -0.56
CA ARG A 118 -3.21 5.08 0.46
C ARG A 118 -4.39 4.15 0.38
N GLN A 119 -5.61 4.67 0.23
CA GLN A 119 -6.80 3.84 0.10
C GLN A 119 -6.74 2.94 -1.15
N ALA A 120 -6.23 3.47 -2.26
CA ALA A 120 -5.99 2.67 -3.47
C ALA A 120 -4.94 1.59 -3.23
N GLY A 121 -3.84 1.92 -2.54
CA GLY A 121 -2.83 0.96 -2.11
C GLY A 121 -3.40 -0.16 -1.24
N ASN A 122 -4.14 0.19 -0.19
CA ASN A 122 -4.76 -0.77 0.73
C ASN A 122 -5.67 -1.74 -0.03
N GLN A 123 -6.48 -1.24 -0.95
CA GLN A 123 -7.33 -2.10 -1.79
C GLN A 123 -6.53 -3.04 -2.69
N ALA A 124 -5.49 -2.54 -3.34
CA ALA A 124 -4.63 -3.37 -4.21
C ALA A 124 -3.98 -4.50 -3.41
N ILE A 125 -3.47 -4.21 -2.21
CA ILE A 125 -2.88 -5.25 -1.37
C ILE A 125 -3.95 -6.20 -0.83
N SER A 126 -5.12 -5.72 -0.40
CA SER A 126 -6.23 -6.59 0.01
C SER A 126 -6.63 -7.57 -1.10
N GLN A 127 -6.67 -7.13 -2.36
CA GLN A 127 -6.90 -8.02 -3.50
C GLN A 127 -5.80 -9.08 -3.67
N VAL A 128 -4.53 -8.69 -3.53
CA VAL A 128 -3.39 -9.62 -3.57
C VAL A 128 -3.50 -10.67 -2.46
N VAL A 129 -3.86 -10.24 -1.25
CA VAL A 129 -4.01 -11.08 -0.07
C VAL A 129 -5.20 -12.02 -0.20
N ASP A 130 -6.37 -11.52 -0.60
CA ASP A 130 -7.57 -12.34 -0.83
C ASP A 130 -7.32 -13.39 -1.93
N LYS A 131 -6.66 -12.99 -3.03
CA LYS A 131 -6.26 -13.93 -4.10
C LYS A 131 -5.29 -14.99 -3.58
N HIS A 132 -4.29 -14.58 -2.80
CA HIS A 132 -3.32 -15.51 -2.21
C HIS A 132 -4.00 -16.50 -1.27
N LEU A 133 -4.88 -16.03 -0.38
CA LEU A 133 -5.61 -16.91 0.53
C LEU A 133 -6.48 -17.91 -0.23
N ALA A 134 -7.21 -17.48 -1.26
CA ALA A 134 -7.99 -18.37 -2.11
C ALA A 134 -7.11 -19.44 -2.77
N GLN A 135 -5.93 -19.05 -3.27
CA GLN A 135 -4.96 -19.98 -3.87
C GLN A 135 -4.42 -20.98 -2.85
N VAL A 136 -4.02 -20.52 -1.66
CA VAL A 136 -3.51 -21.38 -0.58
C VAL A 136 -4.57 -22.38 -0.11
N MET A 137 -5.82 -21.93 0.08
CA MET A 137 -6.94 -22.82 0.42
C MET A 137 -7.24 -23.82 -0.70
N GLY A 138 -7.13 -23.40 -1.96
CA GLY A 138 -7.25 -24.28 -3.12
C GLY A 138 -6.19 -25.38 -3.12
N ILE A 139 -4.93 -25.02 -2.88
CA ILE A 139 -3.82 -25.99 -2.77
C ILE A 139 -4.09 -26.97 -1.63
N ARG A 140 -4.46 -26.49 -0.44
CA ARG A 140 -4.79 -27.36 0.70
C ARG A 140 -5.88 -28.38 0.38
N SER A 141 -6.87 -28.01 -0.42
CA SER A 141 -7.97 -28.90 -0.81
C SER A 141 -7.55 -29.99 -1.81
N GLN A 142 -6.52 -29.72 -2.61
CA GLN A 142 -6.10 -30.57 -3.73
C GLN A 142 -4.90 -31.46 -3.40
N TYR A 143 -4.03 -31.03 -2.48
CA TYR A 143 -2.77 -31.71 -2.19
C TYR A 143 -2.72 -32.12 -0.70
N PRO A 144 -2.32 -33.36 -0.38
CA PRO A 144 -2.20 -33.83 0.99
C PRO A 144 -0.90 -33.31 1.63
N ILE A 145 -0.90 -32.05 2.04
CA ILE A 145 0.25 -31.36 2.64
C ILE A 145 -0.06 -30.85 4.04
N SER A 146 0.98 -30.54 4.82
CA SER A 146 0.80 -29.95 6.14
C SER A 146 0.24 -28.53 6.04
N ASN A 147 -0.47 -28.05 7.06
CA ASN A 147 -0.89 -26.64 7.07
C ASN A 147 0.32 -25.69 7.10
N PHE A 148 1.48 -26.13 7.62
CA PHE A 148 2.70 -25.32 7.64
C PHE A 148 3.37 -25.20 6.25
N ASP A 149 3.15 -26.20 5.38
CA ASP A 149 3.67 -26.20 4.00
C ASP A 149 2.96 -25.16 3.11
N LEU A 150 1.83 -24.63 3.58
CA LEU A 150 1.02 -23.62 2.91
C LEU A 150 1.62 -22.20 2.97
N LEU A 151 2.55 -21.96 3.88
CA LEU A 151 3.21 -20.67 4.04
C LEU A 151 4.08 -20.35 2.81
N SER A 152 4.11 -19.09 2.38
CA SER A 152 4.81 -18.62 1.17
C SER A 152 6.28 -19.03 1.15
N ALA A 153 6.95 -18.98 2.30
CA ALA A 153 8.36 -19.37 2.43
C ALA A 153 8.58 -20.88 2.27
N ASN A 154 7.61 -21.70 2.69
CA ASN A 154 7.73 -23.15 2.70
C ASN A 154 7.23 -23.77 1.41
N ILE A 155 6.15 -23.22 0.84
CA ILE A 155 5.45 -23.78 -0.31
C ILE A 155 6.35 -23.91 -1.54
N VAL A 156 7.39 -23.09 -1.65
CA VAL A 156 8.40 -23.13 -2.72
C VAL A 156 9.14 -24.47 -2.76
N ASN A 157 9.31 -25.13 -1.62
CA ASN A 157 10.06 -26.38 -1.46
C ASN A 157 9.20 -27.64 -1.55
N VAL A 158 7.87 -27.51 -1.68
CA VAL A 158 6.93 -28.63 -1.63
C VAL A 158 6.82 -29.29 -3.00
N SER A 159 7.64 -30.31 -3.23
CA SER A 159 7.76 -30.99 -4.54
C SER A 159 6.42 -31.48 -5.13
N GLN A 160 5.43 -31.80 -4.29
CA GLN A 160 4.11 -32.29 -4.73
C GLN A 160 3.25 -31.22 -5.42
N ILE A 161 3.52 -29.93 -5.19
CA ILE A 161 2.76 -28.83 -5.79
C ILE A 161 3.40 -28.44 -7.13
N PRO A 162 2.60 -28.23 -8.20
CA PRO A 162 3.10 -27.72 -9.48
C PRO A 162 3.96 -26.46 -9.31
N GLU A 163 5.11 -26.42 -9.97
CA GLU A 163 6.10 -25.33 -9.84
C GLU A 163 5.48 -23.94 -10.05
N LYS A 164 4.59 -23.80 -11.04
CA LYS A 164 3.88 -22.55 -11.31
C LYS A 164 3.11 -22.04 -10.08
N LEU A 165 2.39 -22.93 -9.39
CA LEU A 165 1.63 -22.57 -8.19
C LEU A 165 2.57 -22.22 -7.04
N ARG A 166 3.67 -22.96 -6.86
CA ARG A 166 4.70 -22.65 -5.85
C ARG A 166 5.28 -21.26 -6.04
N ILE A 167 5.68 -20.92 -7.27
CA ILE A 167 6.24 -19.61 -7.61
C ILE A 167 5.20 -18.51 -7.41
N GLU A 168 3.95 -18.71 -7.83
CA GLU A 168 2.92 -17.68 -7.68
C GLU A 168 2.56 -17.41 -6.21
N THR A 169 2.43 -18.47 -5.40
CA THR A 169 2.14 -18.37 -3.97
C THR A 169 3.32 -17.77 -3.20
N GLY A 170 4.55 -18.21 -3.48
CA GLY A 170 5.77 -17.72 -2.83
C GLY A 170 6.12 -16.25 -3.11
N ARG A 171 5.42 -15.59 -4.04
CA ARG A 171 5.65 -14.18 -4.41
C ARG A 171 4.77 -13.18 -3.63
N LEU A 172 4.01 -13.60 -2.63
CA LEU A 172 3.13 -12.71 -1.86
C LEU A 172 3.87 -11.48 -1.34
N GLN A 173 4.89 -11.70 -0.51
CA GLN A 173 5.64 -10.64 0.16
C GLN A 173 6.22 -9.63 -0.84
N ASN A 174 6.77 -10.11 -1.96
CA ASN A 174 7.30 -9.23 -3.00
C ASN A 174 6.22 -8.38 -3.68
N LYS A 175 5.03 -8.94 -3.95
CA LYS A 175 3.89 -8.18 -4.50
C LYS A 175 3.44 -7.08 -3.54
N ILE A 176 3.35 -7.39 -2.24
CA ILE A 176 3.00 -6.41 -1.20
C ILE A 176 4.04 -5.28 -1.16
N ARG A 177 5.33 -5.63 -1.15
CA ARG A 177 6.44 -4.66 -1.15
C ARG A 177 6.36 -3.67 -2.32
N ILE A 178 6.19 -4.19 -3.53
CA ILE A 178 6.09 -3.37 -4.76
C ILE A 178 4.93 -2.38 -4.65
N ILE A 179 3.77 -2.81 -4.15
CA ILE A 179 2.60 -1.92 -4.01
C ILE A 179 2.89 -0.81 -2.99
N ILE A 180 3.47 -1.15 -1.84
CA ILE A 180 3.80 -0.16 -0.78
C ILE A 180 4.81 0.87 -1.30
N GLU A 181 5.87 0.42 -1.96
CA GLU A 181 6.91 1.30 -2.52
C GLU A 181 6.33 2.22 -3.60
N GLU A 182 5.47 1.71 -4.47
CA GLU A 182 4.81 2.49 -5.51
C GLU A 182 3.87 3.55 -4.92
N VAL A 183 3.07 3.18 -3.91
CA VAL A 183 2.16 4.11 -3.21
C VAL A 183 2.96 5.22 -2.53
N ALA A 184 4.03 4.86 -1.80
CA ALA A 184 4.89 5.83 -1.15
C ALA A 184 5.56 6.77 -2.15
N SER A 185 6.06 6.23 -3.26
CA SER A 185 6.66 7.00 -4.35
C SER A 185 5.67 8.00 -4.94
N ARG A 186 4.42 7.58 -5.24
CA ARG A 186 3.39 8.46 -5.81
C ARG A 186 2.97 9.58 -4.88
N ILE A 187 2.86 9.30 -3.58
CA ILE A 187 2.50 10.32 -2.57
C ILE A 187 3.57 11.42 -2.56
N GLU A 188 4.84 11.02 -2.48
CA GLU A 188 5.94 11.98 -2.36
C GLU A 188 6.28 12.65 -3.70
N GLU A 189 6.23 11.95 -4.83
CA GLU A 189 6.48 12.54 -6.15
C GLU A 189 5.58 13.74 -6.47
N ARG A 190 4.36 13.76 -5.93
CA ARG A 190 3.48 14.94 -6.04
C ARG A 190 3.95 16.11 -5.18
N LYS A 191 4.36 15.85 -3.93
CA LYS A 191 4.86 16.87 -3.00
C LYS A 191 6.12 17.54 -3.54
N TYR A 192 7.00 16.78 -4.18
CA TYR A 192 8.28 17.27 -4.70
C TYR A 192 8.22 17.92 -6.08
N ARG A 193 7.14 17.75 -6.84
CA ARG A 193 7.02 18.27 -8.21
C ARG A 193 7.23 19.80 -8.26
N SER A 194 6.71 20.54 -7.29
CA SER A 194 6.87 22.00 -7.22
C SER A 194 8.33 22.41 -6.98
N SER A 195 9.02 21.73 -6.05
CA SER A 195 10.44 21.94 -5.76
C SER A 195 11.34 21.59 -6.95
N GLU A 196 11.06 20.48 -7.63
CA GLU A 196 11.77 20.07 -8.85
C GLU A 196 11.60 21.12 -9.96
N GLN A 197 10.37 21.59 -10.21
CA GLN A 197 10.08 22.66 -11.17
C GLN A 197 10.73 23.99 -10.80
N ALA A 198 10.74 24.34 -9.51
CA ALA A 198 11.38 25.54 -9.00
C ALA A 198 12.87 25.52 -9.33
N ILE A 199 13.57 24.39 -9.07
CA ILE A 199 15.00 24.24 -9.40
C ILE A 199 15.27 24.41 -10.90
N GLU A 200 14.41 23.87 -11.77
CA GLU A 200 14.56 24.05 -13.21
C GLU A 200 14.44 25.50 -13.65
N SER A 201 13.58 26.27 -12.98
CA SER A 201 13.33 27.68 -13.30
C SER A 201 14.40 28.64 -12.73
N MET A 202 15.18 28.21 -11.75
CA MET A 202 16.17 29.08 -11.11
C MET A 202 17.37 29.36 -12.03
N PRO A 203 17.89 30.61 -12.06
CA PRO A 203 19.06 30.99 -12.84
C PRO A 203 20.37 30.55 -12.15
N LEU A 204 20.51 29.23 -11.93
CA LEU A 204 21.69 28.63 -11.32
C LEU A 204 22.74 28.24 -12.36
N ALA A 205 24.01 28.31 -11.99
CA ALA A 205 25.07 27.68 -12.74
C ALA A 205 24.82 26.16 -12.82
N TYR A 206 25.32 25.51 -13.88
CA TYR A 206 25.08 24.08 -14.12
C TYR A 206 25.46 23.19 -12.93
N VAL A 207 26.61 23.46 -12.30
CA VAL A 207 27.10 22.71 -11.14
C VAL A 207 26.18 22.89 -9.92
N ASP A 208 25.69 24.10 -9.67
CA ASP A 208 24.79 24.38 -8.55
C ASP A 208 23.40 23.77 -8.76
N ARG A 209 22.93 23.73 -10.02
CA ARG A 209 21.69 23.03 -10.37
C ARG A 209 21.79 21.52 -10.12
N ILE A 210 22.92 20.89 -10.44
CA ILE A 210 23.14 19.47 -10.11
C ILE A 210 23.04 19.26 -8.60
N LYS A 211 23.74 20.07 -7.80
CA LYS A 211 23.70 19.96 -6.33
C LYS A 211 22.30 20.18 -5.76
N ALA A 212 21.56 21.14 -6.29
CA ALA A 212 20.17 21.39 -5.89
C ALA A 212 19.26 20.18 -6.20
N ARG A 213 19.42 19.56 -7.38
CA ARG A 213 18.70 18.33 -7.74
C ARG A 213 19.09 17.15 -6.85
N GLU A 214 20.39 16.99 -6.57
CA GLU A 214 20.88 15.94 -5.67
C GLU A 214 20.29 16.10 -4.26
N LEU A 215 20.24 17.32 -3.73
CA LEU A 215 19.64 17.62 -2.43
C LEU A 215 18.15 17.27 -2.41
N VAL A 216 17.38 17.76 -3.39
CA VAL A 216 15.93 17.50 -3.46
C VAL A 216 15.63 16.02 -3.69
N GLN A 217 16.42 15.34 -4.51
CA GLN A 217 16.26 13.90 -4.72
C GLN A 217 16.59 13.12 -3.45
N ALA A 218 17.64 13.48 -2.71
CA ALA A 218 18.00 12.82 -1.46
C ALA A 218 16.92 13.02 -0.38
N ASP A 219 16.42 14.25 -0.24
CA ASP A 219 15.30 14.57 0.66
C ASP A 219 14.03 13.78 0.27
N LYS A 220 13.68 13.74 -1.01
CA LYS A 220 12.59 12.91 -1.54
C LYS A 220 12.77 11.44 -1.20
N GLN A 221 13.99 10.88 -1.29
CA GLN A 221 14.23 9.50 -0.91
C GLN A 221 14.03 9.24 0.59
N ILE A 222 14.39 10.19 1.46
CA ILE A 222 14.12 10.11 2.90
C ILE A 222 12.61 10.03 3.14
N HIS A 223 11.86 10.94 2.52
CA HIS A 223 10.42 11.02 2.65
C HIS A 223 9.70 9.79 2.07
N VAL A 224 10.14 9.27 0.92
CA VAL A 224 9.61 8.02 0.34
C VAL A 224 9.87 6.85 1.28
N SER A 225 11.07 6.73 1.84
CA SER A 225 11.38 5.67 2.83
C SER A 225 10.45 5.76 4.04
N TYR A 226 10.26 6.95 4.61
CA TYR A 226 9.37 7.13 5.75
C TYR A 226 7.91 6.84 5.40
N GLN A 227 7.44 7.33 4.25
CA GLN A 227 6.09 7.10 3.77
C GLN A 227 5.83 5.62 3.49
N ALA A 228 6.83 4.87 2.99
CA ALA A 228 6.73 3.42 2.83
C ALA A 228 6.59 2.70 4.17
N LEU A 229 7.37 3.08 5.19
CA LEU A 229 7.24 2.51 6.54
C LEU A 229 5.87 2.83 7.15
N LYS A 230 5.40 4.07 7.03
CA LYS A 230 4.10 4.50 7.52
C LYS A 230 2.96 3.75 6.83
N THR A 231 2.95 3.72 5.49
CA THR A 231 1.96 2.98 4.70
C THR A 231 1.97 1.50 5.04
N THR A 232 3.14 0.92 5.25
CA THR A 232 3.28 -0.45 5.75
C THR A 232 2.51 -0.60 7.07
N VAL A 233 2.93 0.07 8.14
CA VAL A 233 2.32 -0.12 9.48
C VAL A 233 0.80 0.10 9.48
N GLU A 234 0.33 1.17 8.82
CA GLU A 234 -1.10 1.47 8.71
C GLU A 234 -1.86 0.36 7.97
N PHE A 235 -1.33 -0.09 6.83
CA PHE A 235 -1.94 -1.15 6.05
C PHE A 235 -2.07 -2.45 6.85
N PHE A 236 -1.03 -2.83 7.59
CA PHE A 236 -1.06 -4.03 8.42
C PHE A 236 -2.13 -3.94 9.53
N ALA A 237 -2.29 -2.76 10.14
CA ALA A 237 -3.35 -2.53 11.11
C ALA A 237 -4.74 -2.66 10.48
N ASP A 238 -4.97 -2.04 9.31
CA ASP A 238 -6.24 -2.09 8.59
C ASP A 238 -6.59 -3.51 8.14
N LEU A 239 -5.61 -4.25 7.61
CA LEU A 239 -5.83 -5.62 7.15
C LEU A 239 -6.13 -6.54 8.32
N ASN A 240 -5.40 -6.42 9.43
CA ASN A 240 -5.68 -7.19 10.63
C ASN A 240 -7.13 -6.97 11.12
N GLN A 241 -7.57 -5.71 11.18
CA GLN A 241 -8.96 -5.38 11.55
C GLN A 241 -9.97 -5.99 10.57
N MET A 242 -9.70 -5.89 9.25
CA MET A 242 -10.56 -6.48 8.23
C MET A 242 -10.72 -7.99 8.40
N ILE A 243 -9.66 -8.72 8.76
CA ILE A 243 -9.76 -10.18 8.95
C ILE A 243 -10.57 -10.49 10.21
N ILE A 244 -10.35 -9.77 11.31
CA ILE A 244 -11.14 -9.91 12.54
C ILE A 244 -12.63 -9.75 12.22
N ASP A 245 -12.99 -8.67 11.52
CA ASP A 245 -14.36 -8.40 11.10
C ASP A 245 -14.95 -9.52 10.22
N LYS A 246 -14.16 -10.10 9.31
CA LYS A 246 -14.57 -11.21 8.44
C LYS A 246 -14.85 -12.50 9.25
N ILE A 247 -14.06 -12.77 10.29
CA ILE A 247 -14.26 -13.94 11.17
C ILE A 247 -15.54 -13.79 11.99
N GLU A 248 -15.72 -12.65 12.64
CA GLU A 248 -16.87 -12.40 13.53
C GLU A 248 -18.22 -12.49 12.80
N LYS A 249 -18.25 -12.20 11.50
CA LYS A 249 -19.47 -12.20 10.68
C LYS A 249 -19.78 -13.56 10.02
N SER A 250 -18.95 -14.59 10.20
CA SER A 250 -19.13 -15.88 9.51
C SER A 250 -20.21 -16.77 10.15
N PRO A 251 -21.20 -17.29 9.39
CA PRO A 251 -22.37 -17.98 9.95
C PRO A 251 -22.24 -19.50 10.14
N SER A 252 -21.13 -20.16 9.80
CA SER A 252 -21.03 -21.65 9.88
C SER A 252 -19.70 -22.18 10.41
N ALA A 253 -19.75 -23.28 11.17
CA ALA A 253 -18.60 -23.93 11.81
C ALA A 253 -17.58 -24.55 10.82
N ALA A 254 -18.05 -25.06 9.67
CA ALA A 254 -17.15 -25.56 8.62
C ALA A 254 -16.41 -24.42 7.89
N SER A 255 -17.09 -23.27 7.71
CA SER A 255 -16.45 -22.04 7.25
C SER A 255 -15.49 -21.50 8.31
N GLU A 256 -15.85 -21.61 9.58
CA GLU A 256 -15.05 -21.13 10.72
C GLU A 256 -13.66 -21.77 10.76
N THR A 257 -13.53 -23.09 10.59
CA THR A 257 -12.20 -23.74 10.60
C THR A 257 -11.30 -23.23 9.47
N ASN A 258 -11.84 -23.04 8.27
CA ASN A 258 -11.07 -22.52 7.13
C ASN A 258 -10.74 -21.04 7.29
N LEU A 259 -11.65 -20.24 7.89
CA LEU A 259 -11.42 -18.83 8.17
C LEU A 259 -10.38 -18.62 9.27
N VAL A 260 -10.43 -19.42 10.34
CA VAL A 260 -9.46 -19.38 11.43
C VAL A 260 -8.08 -19.80 10.92
N LEU A 261 -8.00 -20.85 10.10
CA LEU A 261 -6.73 -21.24 9.45
C LEU A 261 -6.23 -20.15 8.51
N GLY A 262 -7.11 -19.60 7.67
CA GLY A 262 -6.77 -18.53 6.75
C GLY A 262 -6.24 -17.29 7.46
N ASN A 263 -6.88 -16.90 8.57
CA ASN A 263 -6.40 -15.81 9.40
C ASN A 263 -5.04 -16.12 10.03
N ALA A 264 -4.83 -17.31 10.60
CA ALA A 264 -3.55 -17.67 11.20
C ALA A 264 -2.42 -17.63 10.16
N ILE A 265 -2.66 -18.13 8.94
CA ILE A 265 -1.73 -18.03 7.80
C ILE A 265 -1.47 -16.56 7.46
N LEU A 266 -2.52 -15.74 7.31
CA LEU A 266 -2.35 -14.33 6.98
C LEU A 266 -1.56 -13.58 8.06
N VAL A 267 -1.92 -13.72 9.33
CA VAL A 267 -1.20 -13.07 10.44
C VAL A 267 0.27 -13.49 10.45
N TYR A 268 0.56 -14.77 10.22
CA TYR A 268 1.95 -15.24 10.10
C TYR A 268 2.67 -14.57 8.94
N GLU A 269 2.14 -14.68 7.71
CA GLU A 269 2.76 -14.14 6.49
C GLU A 269 2.99 -12.64 6.56
N LEU A 270 2.01 -11.94 7.14
CA LEU A 270 2.01 -10.51 7.26
C LEU A 270 3.00 -10.03 8.32
N THR A 271 3.07 -10.72 9.45
CA THR A 271 4.03 -10.39 10.50
C THR A 271 5.45 -10.73 10.06
N ASP A 272 5.64 -11.85 9.35
CA ASP A 272 6.93 -12.22 8.76
C ASP A 272 7.41 -11.18 7.73
N PHE A 273 6.50 -10.71 6.87
CA PHE A 273 6.79 -9.58 5.98
C PHE A 273 7.22 -8.33 6.76
N LEU A 274 6.48 -7.96 7.82
CA LEU A 274 6.77 -6.77 8.62
C LEU A 274 8.14 -6.85 9.28
N ILE A 275 8.49 -8.01 9.83
CA ILE A 275 9.80 -8.26 10.44
C ILE A 275 10.88 -8.02 9.39
N GLY A 276 10.82 -8.73 8.26
CA GLY A 276 11.82 -8.57 7.19
C GLY A 276 11.87 -7.16 6.61
N PHE A 277 10.71 -6.50 6.48
CA PHE A 277 10.65 -5.11 6.03
C PHE A 277 11.36 -4.16 7.00
N ILE A 278 11.10 -4.28 8.31
CA ILE A 278 11.69 -3.43 9.36
C ILE A 278 13.18 -3.73 9.52
N GLU A 279 13.60 -5.01 9.52
CA GLU A 279 15.00 -5.41 9.63
C GLU A 279 15.85 -4.85 8.48
N ASP A 280 15.31 -4.88 7.26
CA ASP A 280 15.97 -4.33 6.08
C ASP A 280 15.79 -2.81 5.93
N PHE A 281 14.97 -2.19 6.79
CA PHE A 281 14.56 -0.80 6.61
C PHE A 281 15.73 0.15 6.85
N ARG A 282 16.03 0.95 5.83
CA ARG A 282 16.99 2.05 5.90
C ARG A 282 16.36 3.33 5.36
N VAL A 283 16.67 4.44 6.02
CA VAL A 283 16.30 5.77 5.52
C VAL A 283 17.25 6.10 4.35
N ARG A 284 16.76 5.98 3.12
CA ARG A 284 17.51 6.30 1.90
C ARG A 284 17.70 7.82 1.80
N GLY A 285 18.79 8.29 1.18
CA GLY A 285 19.06 9.72 1.02
C GLY A 285 19.86 10.37 2.16
N VAL A 286 19.95 9.73 3.34
CA VAL A 286 20.67 10.32 4.49
C VAL A 286 22.17 10.47 4.21
N GLU A 287 22.79 9.48 3.57
CA GLU A 287 24.22 9.51 3.26
C GLU A 287 24.55 10.65 2.28
N GLU A 288 23.70 10.84 1.27
CA GLU A 288 23.82 11.91 0.29
C GLU A 288 23.69 13.30 0.94
N ILE A 289 22.72 13.48 1.85
CA ILE A 289 22.56 14.74 2.57
C ILE A 289 23.74 15.01 3.51
N LEU A 290 24.23 14.00 4.22
CA LEU A 290 25.40 14.16 5.09
C LEU A 290 26.65 14.53 4.28
N LYS A 291 26.81 13.96 3.08
CA LYS A 291 27.87 14.35 2.15
C LYS A 291 27.73 15.80 1.71
N LEU A 292 26.54 16.22 1.27
CA LEU A 292 26.27 17.61 0.87
C LEU A 292 26.50 18.60 2.03
N TYR A 293 26.12 18.22 3.25
CA TYR A 293 26.39 19.00 4.45
C TYR A 293 27.89 19.16 4.70
N GLN A 294 28.67 18.07 4.63
CA GLN A 294 30.13 18.12 4.78
C GLN A 294 30.80 19.00 3.72
N GLU A 295 30.39 18.86 2.45
CA GLU A 295 30.88 19.72 1.36
C GLU A 295 30.57 21.19 1.63
N THR A 296 29.37 21.49 2.13
CA THR A 296 28.94 22.85 2.47
C THR A 296 29.77 23.40 3.62
N GLN A 297 30.03 22.61 4.67
CA GLN A 297 30.89 23.03 5.78
C GLN A 297 32.32 23.35 5.32
N ILE A 298 32.89 22.56 4.39
CA ILE A 298 34.22 22.83 3.83
C ILE A 298 34.21 24.16 3.07
N LYS A 299 33.24 24.37 2.18
CA LYS A 299 33.10 25.63 1.42
C LYS A 299 32.92 26.83 2.35
N THR A 300 32.11 26.69 3.39
CA THR A 300 31.89 27.76 4.35
C THR A 300 33.17 28.15 5.10
N LYS A 301 34.01 27.17 5.47
CA LYS A 301 35.34 27.45 6.04
C LYS A 301 36.24 28.18 5.05
N GLU A 302 36.26 27.76 3.78
CA GLU A 302 37.02 28.45 2.74
C GLU A 302 36.54 29.89 2.53
N PHE A 303 35.22 30.14 2.55
CA PHE A 303 34.66 31.49 2.49
C PHE A 303 35.09 32.33 3.67
N ARG A 304 35.00 31.82 4.91
CA ARG A 304 35.47 32.53 6.11
C ARG A 304 36.96 32.90 6.01
N HIS A 305 37.81 32.03 5.47
CA HIS A 305 39.22 32.36 5.24
C HIS A 305 39.42 33.47 4.19
N LYS A 306 38.61 33.47 3.11
CA LYS A 306 38.65 34.53 2.10
C LYS A 306 38.15 35.87 2.65
N GLU A 307 37.08 35.85 3.45
CA GLU A 307 36.54 37.04 4.12
C GLU A 307 37.56 37.64 5.10
N GLU A 308 38.23 36.80 5.89
CA GLU A 308 39.30 37.23 6.80
C GLU A 308 40.50 37.84 6.04
N ALA A 309 40.90 37.24 4.93
CA ALA A 309 41.94 37.80 4.08
C ALA A 309 41.53 39.13 3.45
N LEU A 310 40.26 39.29 3.08
CA LEU A 310 39.70 40.53 2.55
C LEU A 310 39.61 41.62 3.63
N ARG A 311 39.21 41.24 4.85
CA ARG A 311 39.17 42.11 6.03
C ARG A 311 40.53 42.75 6.29
N ARG A 312 41.59 41.93 6.36
CA ARG A 312 42.97 42.43 6.53
C ARG A 312 43.41 43.40 5.44
N LYS A 313 42.99 43.16 4.20
CA LYS A 313 43.28 44.07 3.08
C LYS A 313 42.51 45.38 3.20
N ALA A 314 41.24 45.35 3.61
CA ALA A 314 40.43 46.54 3.81
C ALA A 314 40.95 47.42 4.96
N GLU A 315 41.50 46.79 6.00
CA GLU A 315 42.08 47.47 7.16
C GLU A 315 43.44 48.14 6.89
N ALA A 316 44.05 47.90 5.72
CA ALA A 316 45.31 48.55 5.35
C ALA A 316 45.14 50.08 5.24
N GLU A 317 46.16 50.83 5.68
CA GLU A 317 46.10 52.29 5.79
C GLU A 317 45.90 52.98 4.44
N GLU A 318 46.37 52.36 3.35
CA GLU A 318 46.32 52.89 1.99
C GLU A 318 44.92 52.84 1.35
N ILE A 319 43.96 52.13 1.95
CA ILE A 319 42.59 52.03 1.46
C ILE A 319 41.77 53.25 1.89
N ASP A 320 41.03 53.82 0.94
CA ASP A 320 40.09 54.91 1.19
C ASP A 320 39.09 54.56 2.31
N ALA A 321 38.82 55.52 3.20
CA ALA A 321 38.03 55.29 4.40
C ALA A 321 36.58 54.86 4.09
N ALA A 322 35.95 55.44 3.06
CA ALA A 322 34.59 55.09 2.67
C ALA A 322 34.53 53.67 2.08
N VAL A 323 35.52 53.33 1.24
CA VAL A 323 35.64 51.98 0.66
C VAL A 323 35.91 50.94 1.76
N ARG A 324 36.77 51.26 2.74
CA ARG A 324 37.04 50.41 3.91
C ARG A 324 35.77 50.13 4.70
N GLU A 325 35.05 51.18 5.08
CA GLU A 325 33.81 51.06 5.88
C GLU A 325 32.76 50.20 5.14
N GLN A 326 32.52 50.48 3.86
CA GLN A 326 31.60 49.69 3.04
C GLN A 326 32.04 48.22 2.98
N THR A 327 33.31 47.96 2.70
CA THR A 327 33.84 46.59 2.57
C THR A 327 33.69 45.80 3.88
N LEU A 328 34.02 46.42 5.01
CA LEU A 328 33.87 45.80 6.33
C LEU A 328 32.39 45.55 6.67
N GLY A 329 31.50 46.47 6.31
CA GLY A 329 30.06 46.29 6.42
C GLY A 329 29.56 45.10 5.60
N ASP A 330 30.01 44.98 4.35
CA ASP A 330 29.67 43.86 3.46
C ASP A 330 30.21 42.52 3.97
N ILE A 331 31.44 42.48 4.49
CA ILE A 331 32.01 41.30 5.16
C ILE A 331 31.10 40.89 6.34
N GLY A 332 30.72 41.84 7.19
CA GLY A 332 29.83 41.57 8.33
C GLY A 332 28.44 41.07 7.91
N ASN A 333 27.89 41.57 6.80
CA ASN A 333 26.65 41.06 6.21
C ASN A 333 26.82 39.61 5.76
N ARG A 334 27.89 39.29 5.01
CA ARG A 334 28.17 37.93 4.52
C ARG A 334 28.40 36.94 5.65
N GLU A 335 29.12 37.33 6.71
CA GLU A 335 29.32 36.51 7.91
C GLU A 335 28.00 36.16 8.60
N ARG A 336 27.06 37.11 8.71
CA ARG A 336 25.71 36.83 9.24
C ARG A 336 24.93 35.86 8.37
N SER A 337 24.97 36.04 7.04
CA SER A 337 24.31 35.12 6.10
C SER A 337 24.90 33.70 6.15
N ILE A 338 26.23 33.59 6.26
CA ILE A 338 26.92 32.30 6.44
C ILE A 338 26.47 31.63 7.74
N LYS A 339 26.38 32.39 8.83
CA LYS A 339 25.94 31.87 10.13
C LYS A 339 24.51 31.34 10.07
N LEU A 340 23.60 32.11 9.46
CA LEU A 340 22.21 31.67 9.28
C LEU A 340 22.14 30.38 8.45
N LEU A 341 22.92 30.27 7.38
CA LEU A 341 23.00 29.05 6.58
C LEU A 341 23.51 27.85 7.39
N GLU A 342 24.54 28.03 8.22
CA GLU A 342 25.05 26.97 9.11
C GLU A 342 23.97 26.54 10.12
N GLU A 343 23.26 27.49 10.73
CA GLU A 343 22.16 27.22 11.69
C GLU A 343 21.03 26.41 11.02
N GLU A 344 20.59 26.79 9.81
CA GLU A 344 19.56 26.04 9.06
C GLU A 344 20.00 24.61 8.71
N TRP A 345 21.26 24.41 8.32
CA TRP A 345 21.79 23.07 8.06
C TRP A 345 21.87 22.23 9.34
N GLU A 346 22.29 22.81 10.46
CA GLU A 346 22.35 22.10 11.74
C GLU A 346 20.96 21.65 12.20
N ASP A 347 19.95 22.50 12.07
CA ASP A 347 18.56 22.17 12.37
C ASP A 347 18.00 21.09 11.43
N TYR A 348 18.32 21.15 10.14
CA TYR A 348 17.94 20.12 9.19
C TYR A 348 18.59 18.76 9.50
N ILE A 349 19.90 18.73 9.78
CA ILE A 349 20.62 17.51 10.19
C ILE A 349 20.07 16.95 11.51
N LYS A 350 19.69 17.81 12.46
CA LYS A 350 19.04 17.40 13.71
C LYS A 350 17.70 16.73 13.44
N THR A 351 16.91 17.26 12.50
CA THR A 351 15.64 16.66 12.07
C THR A 351 15.85 15.27 11.48
N ILE A 352 16.82 15.10 10.57
CA ILE A 352 17.17 13.79 9.99
C ILE A 352 17.60 12.79 11.07
N LYS A 353 18.42 13.21 12.05
CA LYS A 353 18.80 12.37 13.18
C LYS A 353 17.60 11.97 14.04
N SER A 354 16.64 12.87 14.24
CA SER A 354 15.39 12.56 14.95
C SER A 354 14.61 11.48 14.23
N LEU A 355 14.46 11.58 12.90
CA LEU A 355 13.79 10.57 12.09
C LEU A 355 14.50 9.21 12.17
N GLN A 356 15.83 9.17 12.11
CA GLN A 356 16.60 7.94 12.30
C GLN A 356 16.37 7.32 13.70
N ASN A 357 16.26 8.14 14.73
CA ASN A 357 15.96 7.66 16.08
C ASN A 357 14.54 7.07 16.19
N GLU A 358 13.55 7.67 15.54
CA GLU A 358 12.18 7.14 15.46
C GLU A 358 12.14 5.77 14.77
N VAL A 359 12.92 5.59 13.70
CA VAL A 359 13.11 4.29 13.06
C VAL A 359 13.69 3.27 14.05
N GLY A 360 14.63 3.69 14.91
CA GLY A 360 15.15 2.87 16.00
C GLY A 360 14.08 2.46 17.03
N VAL A 361 13.04 3.29 17.24
CA VAL A 361 11.89 2.92 18.09
C VAL A 361 11.05 1.82 17.44
N VAL A 362 10.87 1.87 16.11
CA VAL A 362 10.16 0.82 15.36
C VAL A 362 10.92 -0.51 15.43
N HIS A 363 12.25 -0.50 15.30
CA HIS A 363 13.07 -1.71 15.45
C HIS A 363 12.91 -2.37 16.82
N LYS A 364 12.71 -1.60 17.89
CA LYS A 364 12.44 -2.15 19.23
C LYS A 364 11.12 -2.92 19.33
N LYS A 365 10.24 -2.84 18.30
CA LYS A 365 9.00 -3.62 18.22
C LYS A 365 9.19 -4.99 17.56
N LEU A 366 10.36 -5.29 16.96
CA LEU A 366 10.65 -6.58 16.34
C LEU A 366 10.38 -7.78 17.27
N PRO A 367 10.82 -7.79 18.55
CA PRO A 367 10.53 -8.94 19.42
C PRO A 367 9.03 -9.16 19.68
N THR A 368 8.22 -8.10 19.66
CA THR A 368 6.77 -8.20 19.78
C THR A 368 6.17 -8.81 18.50
N LEU A 369 6.65 -8.42 17.33
CA LEU A 369 6.23 -9.00 16.05
C LEU A 369 6.66 -10.47 15.95
N GLU A 370 7.87 -10.81 16.36
CA GLU A 370 8.33 -12.21 16.41
C GLU A 370 7.41 -13.07 17.28
N LEU A 371 7.04 -12.58 18.46
CA LEU A 371 6.10 -13.28 19.34
C LEU A 371 4.73 -13.49 18.68
N ILE A 372 4.21 -12.47 17.98
CA ILE A 372 2.94 -12.57 17.24
C ILE A 372 3.06 -13.63 16.13
N ARG A 373 4.16 -13.64 15.37
CA ARG A 373 4.43 -14.62 14.32
C ARG A 373 4.52 -16.04 14.87
N GLU A 374 5.28 -16.27 15.94
CA GLU A 374 5.42 -17.61 16.56
C GLU A 374 4.10 -18.08 17.18
N ASN A 375 3.29 -17.17 17.73
CA ASN A 375 1.95 -17.50 18.20
C ASN A 375 1.03 -17.92 17.05
N ALA A 376 1.03 -17.18 15.93
CA ALA A 376 0.27 -17.54 14.73
C ALA A 376 0.70 -18.91 14.17
N LYS A 377 2.01 -19.19 14.16
CA LYS A 377 2.54 -20.52 13.80
C LYS A 377 2.00 -21.63 14.70
N THR A 378 2.02 -21.43 16.02
CA THR A 378 1.47 -22.39 16.98
C THR A 378 -0.03 -22.63 16.75
N GLN A 379 -0.78 -21.57 16.40
CA GLN A 379 -2.20 -21.70 16.05
C GLN A 379 -2.42 -22.55 14.79
N ILE A 380 -1.60 -22.38 13.75
CA ILE A 380 -1.66 -23.20 12.52
C ILE A 380 -1.48 -24.69 12.86
N GLU A 381 -0.50 -25.02 13.70
CA GLU A 381 -0.24 -26.39 14.16
C GLU A 381 -1.40 -26.95 14.99
N LEU A 382 -1.95 -26.16 15.91
CA LEU A 382 -3.10 -26.55 16.74
C LEU A 382 -4.34 -26.85 15.89
N ILE A 383 -4.62 -26.02 14.88
CA ILE A 383 -5.76 -26.23 13.97
C ILE A 383 -5.62 -27.56 13.21
N GLN A 384 -4.40 -27.91 12.82
CA GLN A 384 -4.12 -29.21 12.20
C GLN A 384 -4.43 -30.38 13.16
N ALA A 385 -4.00 -30.27 14.42
CA ALA A 385 -4.30 -31.27 15.44
C ALA A 385 -5.80 -31.40 15.72
N VAL A 386 -6.53 -30.28 15.79
CA VAL A 386 -7.99 -30.27 15.96
C VAL A 386 -8.70 -30.94 14.78
N ALA A 387 -8.27 -30.66 13.54
CA ALA A 387 -8.81 -31.30 12.35
C ALA A 387 -8.61 -32.83 12.37
N MET A 388 -7.42 -33.30 12.76
CA MET A 388 -7.15 -34.75 12.93
C MET A 388 -8.07 -35.37 14.00
N LEU A 389 -8.27 -34.70 15.13
CA LEU A 389 -9.16 -35.18 16.20
C LEU A 389 -10.62 -35.24 15.74
N GLN A 390 -11.09 -34.28 14.93
CA GLN A 390 -12.45 -34.30 14.36
C GLN A 390 -12.66 -35.50 13.43
N ILE A 391 -11.69 -35.81 12.58
CA ILE A 391 -11.73 -37.01 11.70
C ILE A 391 -11.81 -38.28 12.56
N LEU A 392 -11.00 -38.39 13.61
CA LEU A 392 -11.04 -39.53 14.53
C LEU A 392 -12.42 -39.65 15.21
N LYS A 393 -13.00 -38.54 15.69
CA LYS A 393 -14.34 -38.53 16.29
C LYS A 393 -15.43 -38.96 15.30
N GLN A 394 -15.37 -38.51 14.05
CA GLN A 394 -16.31 -38.92 13.01
C GLN A 394 -16.20 -40.43 12.73
N ASN A 395 -14.98 -40.96 12.66
CA ASN A 395 -14.75 -42.39 12.48
C ASN A 395 -15.26 -43.21 13.67
N ILE A 396 -15.05 -42.74 14.90
CA ILE A 396 -15.61 -43.38 16.11
C ILE A 396 -17.13 -43.37 16.06
N GLY A 397 -17.77 -42.24 15.73
CA GLY A 397 -19.23 -42.17 15.60
C GLY A 397 -19.78 -43.07 14.49
N ALA A 398 -19.07 -43.21 13.36
CA ALA A 398 -19.42 -44.14 12.29
C ALA A 398 -19.27 -45.61 12.76
N LEU A 399 -18.24 -45.92 13.53
CA LEU A 399 -18.05 -47.24 14.15
C LEU A 399 -19.13 -47.55 15.18
N GLU A 400 -19.48 -46.61 16.05
CA GLU A 400 -20.59 -46.73 17.00
C GLU A 400 -21.92 -46.96 16.26
N GLY A 401 -22.18 -46.21 15.19
CA GLY A 401 -23.34 -46.42 14.32
C GLY A 401 -23.34 -47.80 13.64
N ALA A 402 -22.18 -48.27 13.18
CA ALA A 402 -22.02 -49.60 12.61
C ALA A 402 -22.22 -50.70 13.66
N ILE A 403 -21.71 -50.54 14.88
CA ILE A 403 -21.90 -51.45 16.01
C ILE A 403 -23.39 -51.52 16.40
N LEU A 404 -24.07 -50.38 16.51
CA LEU A 404 -25.53 -50.34 16.76
C LEU A 404 -26.34 -50.97 15.63
N THR A 405 -25.82 -50.98 14.40
CA THR A 405 -26.44 -51.67 13.26
C THR A 405 -26.18 -53.18 13.31
N LEU A 406 -24.98 -53.60 13.73
CA LEU A 406 -24.65 -55.01 13.99
C LEU A 406 -25.48 -55.57 15.14
N GLU A 407 -25.77 -54.80 16.19
CA GLU A 407 -26.70 -55.20 17.28
C GLU A 407 -28.14 -55.42 16.79
N LYS A 408 -28.54 -54.78 15.68
CA LYS A 408 -29.83 -55.00 15.03
C LYS A 408 -29.85 -56.23 14.11
N ILE A 409 -28.68 -56.81 13.79
CA ILE A 409 -28.60 -58.08 13.06
C ILE A 409 -28.99 -59.21 14.01
N LYS A 410 -30.29 -59.54 14.04
CA LYS A 410 -30.76 -60.77 14.66
C LYS A 410 -30.30 -61.96 13.82
N LEU A 411 -29.44 -62.81 14.37
CA LEU A 411 -29.21 -64.15 13.82
C LEU A 411 -30.56 -64.85 13.66
N ILE A 412 -30.86 -65.34 12.46
CA ILE A 412 -32.03 -66.19 12.23
C ILE A 412 -31.83 -67.44 13.09
N THR A 413 -32.60 -67.56 14.17
CA THR A 413 -32.62 -68.80 14.94
C THR A 413 -33.30 -69.88 14.11
N LEU A 414 -32.59 -71.00 13.92
CA LEU A 414 -33.11 -72.22 13.33
C LEU A 414 -34.13 -72.81 14.30
N SER A 415 -35.38 -72.33 14.20
CA SER A 415 -36.47 -72.91 14.99
C SER A 415 -36.68 -74.37 14.56
N PRO A 416 -37.12 -75.25 15.48
CA PRO A 416 -37.43 -76.64 15.15
C PRO A 416 -38.39 -76.77 13.95
N THR A 417 -39.29 -75.81 13.78
CA THR A 417 -40.22 -75.72 12.65
C THR A 417 -39.51 -75.41 11.32
N ARG A 418 -38.46 -74.58 11.32
CA ARG A 418 -37.62 -74.31 10.15
C ARG A 418 -36.70 -75.48 9.82
N VAL A 419 -36.17 -76.15 10.85
CA VAL A 419 -35.36 -77.38 10.69
C VAL A 419 -36.21 -78.52 10.09
N ARG A 420 -37.44 -78.75 10.58
CA ARG A 420 -38.36 -79.74 10.01
C ARG A 420 -38.72 -79.44 8.55
N ARG A 421 -38.93 -78.16 8.22
CA ARG A 421 -39.23 -77.71 6.86
C ARG A 421 -38.04 -77.88 5.90
N LEU A 422 -36.81 -77.70 6.38
CA LEU A 422 -35.58 -77.95 5.62
C LEU A 422 -35.28 -79.45 5.44
N LEU A 423 -35.73 -80.30 6.37
CA LEU A 423 -35.56 -81.76 6.31
C LEU A 423 -36.70 -82.50 5.57
N GLY A 424 -37.70 -81.78 5.06
CA GLY A 424 -38.84 -82.39 4.35
C GLY A 424 -39.80 -83.20 5.24
N ILE A 425 -39.71 -83.03 6.56
CA ILE A 425 -40.55 -83.72 7.54
C ILE A 425 -41.76 -82.82 7.81
N ARG A 426 -42.95 -83.23 7.36
CA ARG A 426 -44.21 -82.54 7.66
C ARG A 426 -44.65 -82.78 9.09
#